data_AF-A0A2J4QGW4-F1
#
_entry.id   AF-A0A2J4QGW4-F1
#
_cell.length_a   1.000
_cell.length_b   1.000
_cell.length_c   1.000
_cell.angle_alpha   90.00
_cell.angle_beta   90.00
_cell.angle_gamma   90.00
#
_symmetry.space_group_name_H-M   'P 1'
#
loop_
_entity.id
_entity.type
_entity.pdbx_description
1 polymer ?
#
loop_
_entity_poly.entity_id
_entity_poly.type
_entity_poly.pdbx_seq_one_letter_code
_entity_poly.pdbx_strand_id
1 'polypeptide(L)'
;VEWGEKAIAHYQKLGIDPLSKVLVFSDNLDLTKAVDLYRHFSSRVNLSFGIGTRLTCDIPQVKPLNIVIKLVECNGKPVAKLSDSPGKTICHDKAFVRALRKAFDLPPVKKAS
;
A
#
# COMPACT_ATOMS: atom_id res chain seq x y z
N VAL A 1 0.77 9.47 -4.66
CA VAL A 1 1.84 10.47 -4.89
C VAL A 1 2.79 10.54 -3.69
N GLU A 2 2.33 10.89 -2.48
CA GLU A 2 3.20 11.04 -1.30
C GLU A 2 4.20 9.89 -1.07
N TRP A 3 3.75 8.64 -1.15
CA TRP A 3 4.63 7.47 -1.03
C TRP A 3 5.78 7.45 -2.05
N GLY A 4 5.50 7.82 -3.31
CA GLY A 4 6.51 7.84 -4.36
C GLY A 4 7.56 8.93 -4.15
N GLU A 5 7.13 10.11 -3.69
CA GLU A 5 8.05 11.19 -3.31
C GLU A 5 8.96 10.79 -2.15
N LYS A 6 8.39 10.14 -1.12
CA LYS A 6 9.16 9.60 0.01
C LYS A 6 10.18 8.55 -0.44
N ALA A 7 9.80 7.66 -1.37
CA ALA A 7 10.70 6.64 -1.89
C ALA A 7 11.87 7.24 -2.69
N ILE A 8 11.61 8.20 -3.59
CA ILE A 8 12.66 8.89 -4.37
C ILE A 8 13.61 9.63 -3.44
N ALA A 9 13.09 10.42 -2.50
CA ALA A 9 13.90 11.15 -1.53
C ALA A 9 14.75 10.21 -0.66
N HIS A 10 14.22 9.04 -0.31
CA HIS A 10 14.96 8.03 0.44
C HIS A 10 16.14 7.47 -0.36
N TYR A 11 15.96 7.14 -1.65
CA TYR A 11 17.06 6.69 -2.50
C TYR A 11 18.14 7.77 -2.66
N GLN A 12 17.73 9.02 -2.91
CA GLN A 12 18.65 10.15 -3.05
C GLN A 12 19.47 10.38 -1.77
N LYS A 13 18.84 10.28 -0.59
CA LYS A 13 19.53 10.38 0.71
C LYS A 13 20.62 9.32 0.90
N LEU A 14 20.46 8.15 0.28
CA LEU A 14 21.42 7.05 0.31
C LEU A 14 22.45 7.10 -0.83
N GLY A 15 22.42 8.13 -1.68
CA GLY A 15 23.28 8.23 -2.87
C GLY A 15 22.93 7.21 -3.97
N ILE A 16 21.72 6.66 -3.94
CA ILE A 16 21.23 5.70 -4.94
C ILE A 16 20.49 6.48 -6.02
N ASP A 17 20.86 6.28 -7.29
CA ASP A 17 20.12 6.80 -8.42
C ASP A 17 18.72 6.18 -8.47
N PRO A 18 17.62 6.96 -8.32
CA PRO A 18 16.27 6.43 -8.40
C PRO A 18 15.95 5.78 -9.76
N LEU A 19 16.58 6.20 -10.86
CA LEU A 19 16.40 5.57 -12.18
C LEU A 19 17.00 4.15 -12.26
N SER A 20 17.79 3.72 -11.27
CA SER A 20 18.21 2.32 -11.12
C SER A 20 17.16 1.44 -10.43
N LYS A 21 16.05 2.02 -9.97
CA LYS A 21 14.98 1.36 -9.20
C LYS A 21 13.64 1.44 -9.93
N VAL A 22 12.70 0.62 -9.48
CA VAL A 22 11.33 0.58 -10.00
C VAL A 22 10.37 0.81 -8.85
N LEU A 23 9.41 1.74 -9.02
CA LEU A 23 8.26 1.85 -8.15
C LEU A 23 7.07 1.09 -8.76
N VAL A 24 6.51 0.16 -8.00
CA VAL A 24 5.34 -0.62 -8.41
C VAL A 24 4.11 -0.08 -7.71
N PHE A 25 3.16 0.44 -8.48
CA PHE A 25 1.87 0.92 -7.97
C PHE A 25 0.78 -0.11 -8.29
N SER A 26 0.05 -0.57 -7.28
CA SER A 26 -0.98 -1.60 -7.47
C SER A 26 -2.18 -1.52 -6.51
N ASP A 27 -2.35 -0.42 -5.77
CA ASP A 27 -3.47 -0.26 -4.84
C ASP A 27 -4.72 0.25 -5.58
N ASN A 28 -5.62 -0.67 -5.95
CA ASN A 28 -6.91 -0.39 -6.57
C ASN A 28 -6.85 0.67 -7.69
N LEU A 29 -5.90 0.49 -8.61
CA LEU A 29 -5.71 1.37 -9.75
C LEU A 29 -6.77 1.17 -10.83
N ASP A 30 -7.09 2.27 -11.51
CA ASP A 30 -7.68 2.30 -12.84
C ASP A 30 -6.65 2.90 -13.83
N LEU A 31 -6.93 2.85 -15.13
CA LEU A 31 -6.01 3.34 -16.16
C LEU A 31 -5.74 4.85 -16.01
N THR A 32 -6.74 5.64 -15.66
CA THR A 32 -6.60 7.10 -15.49
C THR A 32 -5.59 7.42 -14.38
N LYS A 33 -5.76 6.80 -13.19
CA LYS A 33 -4.82 6.96 -12.07
C LYS A 33 -3.41 6.49 -12.41
N ALA A 34 -3.28 5.40 -13.17
CA ALA A 34 -1.98 4.91 -13.61
C ALA A 34 -1.28 5.94 -14.53
N VAL A 35 -2.00 6.53 -15.47
CA VAL A 35 -1.48 7.58 -16.37
C VAL A 35 -1.08 8.84 -15.58
N ASP A 36 -1.88 9.25 -14.60
CA ASP A 36 -1.57 10.42 -13.77
C ASP A 36 -0.29 10.20 -12.95
N LEU A 37 -0.15 9.01 -12.35
CA LEU A 37 1.09 8.61 -11.66
C LEU A 37 2.27 8.53 -12.63
N TYR A 38 2.08 8.01 -13.83
CA TYR A 38 3.11 7.95 -14.86
C TYR A 38 3.62 9.36 -15.21
N ARG A 39 2.71 10.29 -15.53
CA ARG A 39 3.06 11.68 -15.84
C ARG A 39 3.82 12.36 -14.70
N HIS A 40 3.47 12.03 -13.45
CA HIS A 40 4.09 12.62 -12.27
C HIS A 40 5.52 12.10 -11.98
N PHE A 41 5.83 10.85 -12.34
CA PHE A 41 7.07 10.18 -11.91
C PHE A 41 8.00 9.71 -13.04
N SER A 42 7.55 9.61 -14.29
CA SER A 42 8.26 8.89 -15.37
C SER A 42 9.65 9.42 -15.70
N SER A 43 9.91 10.71 -15.47
CA SER A 43 11.24 11.31 -15.67
C SER A 43 12.21 11.10 -14.50
N ARG A 44 11.73 10.56 -13.37
CA ARG A 44 12.47 10.51 -12.10
C ARG A 44 12.76 9.10 -11.59
N VAL A 45 11.99 8.10 -12.01
CA VAL A 45 12.12 6.71 -11.57
C VAL A 45 11.40 5.79 -12.55
N ASN A 46 11.83 4.53 -12.68
CA ASN A 46 11.09 3.55 -13.48
C ASN A 46 9.79 3.15 -12.78
N LEU A 47 8.77 2.85 -13.57
CA LEU A 47 7.42 2.62 -13.09
C LEU A 47 6.86 1.29 -13.59
N SER A 48 6.08 0.64 -12.74
CA SER A 48 5.24 -0.49 -13.11
C SER A 48 3.88 -0.36 -12.44
N PHE A 49 2.83 -0.77 -13.14
CA PHE A 49 1.44 -0.62 -12.69
C PHE A 49 0.73 -1.97 -12.68
N GLY A 50 0.32 -2.41 -11.49
CA GLY A 50 -0.52 -3.60 -11.32
C GLY A 50 -1.99 -3.20 -11.27
N ILE A 51 -2.75 -3.48 -12.34
CA ILE A 51 -4.19 -3.23 -12.40
C ILE A 51 -4.91 -4.58 -12.30
N GLY A 52 -5.63 -4.78 -11.19
CA GLY A 52 -6.38 -6.01 -10.91
C GLY A 52 -7.84 -5.93 -11.37
N THR A 53 -8.76 -5.77 -10.43
CA THR A 53 -10.21 -5.79 -10.67
C THR A 53 -10.68 -4.88 -11.81
N ARG A 54 -10.10 -3.68 -11.94
CA ARG A 54 -10.44 -2.72 -13.01
C ARG A 54 -10.00 -3.17 -14.40
N LEU A 55 -9.14 -4.18 -14.51
CA LEU A 55 -8.75 -4.81 -15.76
C LEU A 55 -9.52 -6.10 -16.00
N THR A 56 -9.65 -6.95 -14.98
CA THR A 56 -10.18 -8.32 -15.14
C THR A 56 -11.67 -8.46 -14.85
N CYS A 57 -12.32 -7.45 -14.28
CA CYS A 57 -13.73 -7.48 -13.89
C CYS A 57 -14.38 -6.09 -14.02
N ASP A 58 -14.17 -5.42 -15.16
CA ASP A 58 -14.83 -4.13 -15.50
C ASP A 58 -15.89 -4.37 -16.58
N ILE A 59 -16.98 -5.03 -16.20
CA ILE A 59 -18.06 -5.44 -17.10
C ILE A 59 -19.31 -4.59 -16.78
N PRO A 60 -19.98 -3.99 -17.79
CA PRO A 60 -21.23 -3.27 -17.57
C PRO A 60 -22.24 -4.08 -16.75
N GLN A 61 -22.91 -3.41 -15.80
CA GLN A 61 -23.91 -3.99 -14.89
C GLN A 61 -23.41 -5.09 -13.93
N VAL A 62 -22.11 -5.43 -13.95
CA VAL A 62 -21.51 -6.38 -13.00
C VAL A 62 -20.78 -5.61 -11.91
N LYS A 63 -21.12 -5.89 -10.65
CA LYS A 63 -20.37 -5.37 -9.49
C LYS A 63 -19.38 -6.43 -9.00
N PRO A 64 -18.06 -6.17 -9.04
CA PRO A 64 -17.08 -7.10 -8.50
C PRO A 64 -17.26 -7.32 -6.99
N LEU A 65 -17.06 -8.55 -6.54
CA LEU A 65 -17.03 -8.87 -5.12
C LEU A 65 -15.74 -8.36 -4.50
N ASN A 66 -15.83 -7.75 -3.31
CA ASN A 66 -14.68 -7.32 -2.53
C ASN A 66 -14.38 -8.37 -1.44
N ILE A 67 -13.64 -9.41 -1.83
CA ILE A 67 -13.29 -10.55 -0.98
C ILE A 67 -11.80 -10.50 -0.67
N VAL A 68 -11.43 -10.77 0.58
CA VAL A 68 -10.04 -10.83 1.03
C VAL A 68 -9.79 -12.10 1.83
N ILE A 69 -8.61 -12.69 1.65
CA ILE A 69 -8.05 -13.70 2.54
C ILE A 69 -6.82 -13.07 3.19
N LYS A 70 -6.72 -13.17 4.52
CA LYS A 70 -5.59 -12.63 5.28
C LYS A 70 -5.08 -13.67 6.27
N LEU A 71 -3.76 -13.69 6.44
CA LEU A 71 -3.14 -14.44 7.53
C LEU A 71 -3.51 -13.77 8.86
N VAL A 72 -4.01 -14.57 9.80
CA VAL A 72 -4.40 -14.11 11.15
C VAL A 72 -3.54 -14.72 12.26
N GLU A 73 -2.88 -15.85 11.99
CA GLU A 73 -2.05 -16.57 12.95
C GLU A 73 -0.80 -17.17 12.29
N CYS A 74 0.30 -17.24 13.04
CA CYS A 74 1.50 -18.00 12.71
C CYS A 74 2.08 -18.62 14.00
N ASN A 75 2.36 -19.92 14.01
CA ASN A 75 2.85 -20.65 15.19
C ASN A 75 1.99 -20.45 16.45
N GLY A 76 0.66 -20.49 16.32
CA GLY A 76 -0.25 -20.29 17.46
C GLY A 76 -0.31 -18.85 17.99
N LYS A 77 0.31 -17.88 17.30
CA LYS A 77 0.38 -16.48 17.73
C LYS A 77 -0.26 -15.54 16.71
N PRO A 78 -0.90 -14.44 17.16
CA PRO A 78 -1.54 -13.49 16.26
C PRO A 78 -0.51 -12.79 15.36
N VAL A 79 -0.92 -12.49 14.13
CA VAL A 79 -0.20 -11.58 13.24
C VAL A 79 -1.08 -10.39 12.85
N ALA A 80 -0.46 -9.30 12.41
CA ALA A 80 -1.18 -8.11 12.00
C ALA A 80 -0.47 -7.40 10.86
N LYS A 81 -1.27 -6.83 9.95
CA LYS A 81 -0.82 -5.85 8.96
C LYS A 81 -1.27 -4.46 9.40
N LEU A 82 -0.31 -3.59 9.71
CA LEU A 82 -0.53 -2.16 9.83
C LEU A 82 -0.35 -1.53 8.44
N SER A 83 -1.22 -0.60 8.07
CA SER A 83 -1.18 0.06 6.76
C SER A 83 -1.15 1.57 6.96
N ASP A 84 -0.56 2.30 6.01
CA ASP A 84 -0.65 3.75 5.93
C ASP A 84 -2.08 4.25 5.66
N SER A 85 -2.98 3.36 5.20
CA SER A 85 -4.41 3.63 5.14
C SER A 85 -5.10 3.19 6.45
N PRO A 86 -5.83 4.09 7.13
CA PRO A 86 -6.65 3.73 8.30
C PRO A 86 -7.67 2.62 7.97
N GLY A 87 -8.07 1.84 8.98
CA GLY A 87 -9.19 0.89 8.87
C GLY A 87 -8.90 -0.45 8.14
N LYS A 88 -7.68 -0.69 7.65
CA LYS A 88 -7.32 -1.96 6.96
C LYS A 88 -6.84 -3.09 7.90
N THR A 89 -6.76 -2.85 9.22
CA THR A 89 -6.29 -3.82 10.23
C THR A 89 -7.38 -4.85 10.56
N ILE A 90 -7.10 -6.14 10.34
CA ILE A 90 -8.03 -7.25 10.62
C ILE A 90 -7.65 -8.05 11.88
N CYS A 91 -6.52 -7.74 12.53
CA CYS A 91 -6.13 -8.44 13.77
C CYS A 91 -7.13 -8.15 14.91
N HIS A 92 -7.76 -9.20 15.43
CA HIS A 92 -8.74 -9.12 16.50
C HIS A 92 -8.10 -8.93 17.89
N ASP A 93 -6.82 -9.29 18.04
CA ASP A 93 -6.07 -9.07 19.26
C ASP A 93 -5.58 -7.61 19.36
N LYS A 94 -6.37 -6.80 20.07
CA LYS A 94 -6.03 -5.39 20.32
C LYS A 94 -4.76 -5.23 21.15
N ALA A 95 -4.42 -6.18 22.02
CA ALA A 95 -3.19 -6.12 22.81
C ALA A 95 -1.97 -6.33 21.92
N PHE A 96 -2.03 -7.31 21.03
CA PHE A 96 -0.99 -7.53 20.03
C PHE A 96 -0.82 -6.32 19.10
N VAL A 97 -1.91 -5.72 18.60
CA VAL A 97 -1.85 -4.50 17.77
C VAL A 97 -1.18 -3.34 18.52
N ARG A 98 -1.49 -3.14 19.81
CA ARG A 98 -0.83 -2.09 20.62
C ARG A 98 0.66 -2.37 20.80
N ALA A 99 1.03 -3.61 21.13
CA ALA A 99 2.42 -4.01 21.29
C ALA A 99 3.21 -3.83 19.98
N LEU A 100 2.62 -4.22 18.84
CA LEU A 100 3.22 -4.04 17.52
C LEU A 100 3.46 -2.56 17.19
N ARG A 101 2.47 -1.68 17.46
CA ARG A 101 2.67 -0.23 17.25
C ARG A 101 3.79 0.33 18.11
N LYS A 102 3.88 -0.10 19.38
CA LYS A 102 4.96 0.30 20.28
C LYS A 102 6.32 -0.19 19.78
N ALA A 103 6.40 -1.41 19.28
CA ALA A 103 7.66 -2.00 18.79
C ALA A 103 8.23 -1.28 17.56
N PHE A 104 7.40 -0.61 16.76
CA PHE A 104 7.80 0.16 15.57
C PHE A 104 7.74 1.68 15.80
N ASP A 105 7.66 2.14 17.05
CA ASP A 105 7.58 3.55 17.43
C ASP A 105 6.52 4.36 16.65
N LEU A 106 5.38 3.71 16.38
CA LEU A 106 4.31 4.33 15.60
C LEU A 106 3.45 5.24 16.49
N PRO A 107 3.01 6.41 15.97
CA PRO A 107 2.17 7.33 16.73
C PRO A 107 0.83 6.68 17.13
N PRO A 108 0.11 7.23 18.12
CA PRO A 108 -1.24 6.76 18.46
C PRO A 108 -2.17 6.82 17.24
N VAL A 109 -3.09 5.86 17.11
CA VAL A 109 -4.10 5.89 16.04
C VAL A 109 -5.00 7.10 16.30
N LYS A 110 -4.98 8.10 15.40
CA LYS A 110 -5.99 9.16 15.41
C LYS A 110 -7.36 8.50 15.21
N LYS A 111 -8.32 8.78 16.09
CA LYS A 111 -9.72 8.34 15.86
C LYS A 111 -10.14 8.85 14.48
N ALA A 112 -10.67 7.96 13.66
CA ALA A 112 -11.31 8.39 12.42
C ALA A 112 -12.47 9.31 12.81
N SER A 113 -12.39 10.56 12.36
CA SER A 113 -13.50 11.52 12.35
C SER A 113 -14.54 11.11 11.35
#